data_AF-A0A5E4J9E2-F1
#
_entry.id   AF-A0A5E4J9E2-F1
#
_cell.length_a   1.000
_cell.length_b   1.000
_cell.length_c   1.000
_cell.angle_alpha   90.00
_cell.angle_beta   90.00
_cell.angle_gamma   90.00
#
_symmetry.space_group_name_H-M   'P 1'
#
loop_
_entity.id
_entity.type
_entity.pdbx_description
1 polymer ?
#
loop_
_entity_poly.entity_id
_entity_poly.type
_entity_poly.pdbx_seq_one_letter_code
_entity_poly.pdbx_strand_id
1 'polypeptide(L)'
;MKNLGIMDRLMRVLLAEFCVLVAIFWVAEEWQIPLFLIAGVMLLQAGTASCGVYTLLGWNSCEKVKRKDRNLMAAFIAIALLLAVVGSIASFVMTKNIFLEDVGGLNDSYSLALQYSGQGQRDEAIDSFGNLNSTWRAFEEKYSKYRPMALKFNDNLTIEMNNVSAALASSKEDIYWGNLTLGHEELLTAGPDIQKMQKE
;
A
#
# COMPACT_ATOMS: atom_id res chain seq x y z
N MET A 1 19.01 34.85 -6.64
CA MET A 1 20.40 34.48 -6.27
C MET A 1 20.44 32.97 -6.10
N LYS A 2 21.44 32.27 -6.65
CA LYS A 2 21.55 30.81 -6.46
C LYS A 2 22.22 30.53 -5.11
N ASN A 3 21.66 29.62 -4.33
CA ASN A 3 22.16 29.28 -2.99
C ASN A 3 22.31 27.76 -2.76
N LEU A 4 22.11 26.97 -3.82
CA LEU A 4 22.21 25.51 -3.81
C LEU A 4 23.43 25.03 -4.61
N GLY A 5 24.30 24.26 -3.98
CA GLY A 5 25.40 23.54 -4.63
C GLY A 5 24.91 22.35 -5.47
N ILE A 6 25.79 21.79 -6.31
CA ILE A 6 25.44 20.66 -7.18
C ILE A 6 25.04 19.42 -6.36
N MET A 7 25.78 19.10 -5.29
CA MET A 7 25.48 17.95 -4.44
C MET A 7 24.12 18.03 -3.76
N ASP A 8 23.71 19.21 -3.26
CA ASP A 8 22.39 19.37 -2.62
C ASP A 8 21.25 19.19 -3.63
N ARG A 9 21.43 19.70 -4.86
CA ARG A 9 20.46 19.53 -5.94
C ARG A 9 20.31 18.06 -6.33
N LEU A 10 21.42 17.34 -6.42
CA LEU A 10 21.43 15.90 -6.68
C LEU A 10 20.70 15.15 -5.54
N MET A 11 21.01 15.43 -4.28
CA MET A 11 20.34 14.78 -3.15
C MET A 11 18.82 15.03 -3.15
N ARG A 12 18.37 16.25 -3.48
CA ARG A 12 16.94 16.57 -3.62
C ARG A 12 16.24 15.78 -4.73
N VAL A 13 16.94 15.47 -5.83
CA VAL A 13 16.39 14.62 -6.89
C VAL A 13 16.18 13.20 -6.38
N LEU A 14 17.15 12.59 -5.69
CA LEU A 14 16.97 11.24 -5.11
C LEU A 14 15.87 11.21 -4.06
N LEU A 15 15.79 12.24 -3.22
CA LEU A 15 14.77 12.30 -2.18
C LEU A 15 13.37 12.48 -2.80
N ALA A 16 13.25 13.30 -3.84
CA ALA A 16 12.01 13.43 -4.60
C ALA A 16 11.59 12.10 -5.25
N GLU A 17 12.54 11.40 -5.86
CA GLU A 17 12.33 10.08 -6.45
C GLU A 17 11.87 9.06 -5.42
N PHE A 18 12.52 9.02 -4.26
CA PHE A 18 12.12 8.18 -3.13
C PHE A 18 10.69 8.50 -2.65
N CYS A 19 10.35 9.78 -2.49
CA CYS A 19 9.00 10.21 -2.14
C CYS A 19 7.96 9.74 -3.18
N VAL A 20 8.29 9.79 -4.47
CA VAL A 20 7.42 9.31 -5.55
C VAL A 20 7.23 7.79 -5.47
N LEU A 21 8.29 7.01 -5.24
CA LEU A 21 8.19 5.56 -5.08
C LEU A 21 7.33 5.18 -3.87
N VAL A 22 7.56 5.83 -2.72
CA VAL A 22 6.76 5.61 -1.52
C VAL A 22 5.30 6.00 -1.75
N ALA A 23 5.04 7.15 -2.38
CA ALA A 23 3.69 7.59 -2.73
C ALA A 23 2.94 6.59 -3.61
N ILE A 24 3.60 6.04 -4.63
CA ILE A 24 2.94 5.16 -5.59
C ILE A 24 2.67 3.78 -4.99
N PHE A 25 3.64 3.21 -4.26
CA PHE A 25 3.61 1.80 -3.89
C PHE A 25 3.22 1.53 -2.44
N TRP A 26 3.51 2.42 -1.49
CA TRP A 26 3.59 2.04 -0.07
C TRP A 26 2.59 2.72 0.84
N VAL A 27 1.89 3.76 0.38
CA VAL A 27 1.04 4.58 1.25
C VAL A 27 -0.40 4.66 0.76
N ALA A 28 -1.30 4.85 1.73
CA ALA A 28 -2.71 5.14 1.48
C ALA A 28 -2.90 6.40 0.61
N GLU A 29 -4.03 6.47 -0.10
CA GLU A 29 -4.33 7.51 -1.08
C GLU A 29 -4.23 8.94 -0.52
N GLU A 30 -4.65 9.12 0.73
CA GLU A 30 -4.57 10.40 1.46
C GLU A 30 -3.14 10.94 1.61
N TRP A 31 -2.13 10.06 1.68
CA TRP A 31 -0.72 10.43 1.81
C TRP A 31 0.00 10.60 0.47
N GLN A 32 -0.62 10.18 -0.64
CA GLN A 32 -0.02 10.30 -1.97
C GLN A 32 0.14 11.76 -2.38
N ILE A 33 -0.90 12.59 -2.21
CA ILE A 33 -0.88 14.00 -2.60
C ILE A 33 0.22 14.78 -1.84
N PRO A 34 0.29 14.73 -0.49
CA PRO A 34 1.37 15.39 0.24
C PRO A 34 2.78 14.99 -0.23
N LEU A 35 3.02 13.69 -0.46
CA LEU A 35 4.32 13.21 -0.92
C LEU A 35 4.66 13.69 -2.34
N PHE A 36 3.69 13.72 -3.26
CA PHE A 36 3.90 14.29 -4.58
C PHE A 36 4.20 15.79 -4.53
N LEU A 37 3.55 16.54 -3.64
CA LEU A 37 3.84 17.96 -3.44
C LEU A 37 5.25 18.17 -2.90
N ILE A 38 5.67 17.38 -1.91
CA ILE A 38 7.03 17.42 -1.35
C ILE A 38 8.06 17.14 -2.45
N ALA A 39 7.84 16.08 -3.24
CA ALA A 39 8.70 15.74 -4.37
C ALA A 39 8.75 16.88 -5.41
N GLY A 40 7.60 17.45 -5.77
CA GLY A 40 7.51 18.57 -6.71
C GLY A 40 8.29 19.80 -6.25
N VAL A 41 8.18 20.17 -4.96
CA VAL A 41 8.94 21.28 -4.37
C VAL A 41 10.43 20.99 -4.40
N MET A 42 10.86 19.78 -4.07
CA MET A 42 12.27 19.37 -4.12
C MET A 42 12.84 19.44 -5.53
N LEU A 43 12.08 18.99 -6.54
CA LEU A 43 12.49 19.07 -7.95
C LEU A 43 12.55 20.52 -8.44
N LEU A 44 11.60 21.37 -8.05
CA LEU A 44 11.63 22.80 -8.39
C LEU A 44 12.86 23.49 -7.79
N GLN A 45 13.18 23.20 -6.53
CA GLN A 45 14.37 23.72 -5.85
C GLN A 45 15.66 23.21 -6.52
N ALA A 46 15.70 21.93 -6.90
CA ALA A 46 16.81 21.35 -7.64
C ALA A 46 16.96 21.97 -9.05
N GLY A 47 15.87 22.30 -9.74
CA GLY A 47 15.89 22.94 -11.06
C GLY A 47 16.34 24.39 -11.01
N THR A 48 15.75 25.19 -10.11
CA THR A 48 16.02 26.64 -9.98
C THR A 48 17.34 26.96 -9.26
N ALA A 49 17.94 25.97 -8.58
CA ALA A 49 19.12 26.14 -7.72
C ALA A 49 18.92 27.23 -6.64
N SER A 50 17.67 27.42 -6.22
CA SER A 50 17.24 28.37 -5.20
C SER A 50 16.34 27.68 -4.18
N CYS A 51 16.73 27.74 -2.90
CA CYS A 51 15.89 27.33 -1.77
C CYS A 51 15.48 28.56 -0.97
N GLY A 52 14.17 28.85 -0.89
CA GLY A 52 13.65 30.02 -0.15
C GLY A 52 13.97 29.98 1.36
N VAL A 53 13.98 28.79 1.96
CA VAL A 53 14.36 28.60 3.37
C VAL A 53 15.83 28.98 3.60
N TYR A 54 16.72 28.61 2.69
CA TYR A 54 18.13 28.97 2.78
C TYR A 54 18.33 30.49 2.64
N THR A 55 17.53 31.15 1.81
CA THR A 55 17.53 32.61 1.68
C THR A 55 17.09 33.29 2.98
N LEU A 56 16.06 32.77 3.65
CA LEU A 56 15.57 33.29 4.94
C LEU A 56 16.56 33.05 6.08
N LEU A 57 17.25 31.91 6.09
CA LEU A 57 18.24 31.55 7.11
C LEU A 57 19.66 32.10 6.81
N GLY A 58 19.86 32.78 5.68
CA GLY A 58 21.17 33.26 5.24
C GLY A 58 22.17 32.15 4.91
N TRP A 59 21.70 30.92 4.68
CA TRP A 59 22.52 29.76 4.37
C TRP A 59 22.84 29.67 2.87
N ASN A 60 24.05 29.25 2.55
CA ASN A 60 24.47 29.03 1.18
C ASN A 60 25.28 27.73 1.08
N SER A 61 24.75 26.77 0.32
CA SER A 61 25.39 25.49 0.03
C SER A 61 26.21 25.54 -1.27
N CYS A 62 26.29 26.71 -1.93
CA CYS A 62 27.20 26.90 -3.04
C CYS A 62 28.64 26.76 -2.57
N GLU A 63 29.28 25.65 -2.92
CA GLU A 63 30.73 25.48 -2.77
C GLU A 63 31.46 26.57 -3.57
N LYS A 64 32.45 27.22 -2.94
CA LYS A 64 33.40 28.10 -3.62
C LYS A 64 34.31 27.24 -4.52
N VAL A 65 33.87 27.00 -5.75
CA VAL A 65 34.58 26.29 -6.83
C VAL A 65 34.89 24.81 -6.55
N LYS A 66 34.18 23.91 -7.23
CA LYS A 66 34.64 22.53 -7.48
C LYS A 66 34.38 22.15 -8.93
N ARG A 67 35.39 21.58 -9.57
CA ARG A 67 35.39 21.03 -10.94
C ARG A 67 34.12 20.21 -11.17
N LYS A 68 33.47 20.37 -12.33
CA LYS A 68 32.40 19.47 -12.79
C LYS A 68 32.99 18.05 -12.90
N ASP A 69 32.83 17.25 -11.87
CA ASP A 69 33.27 15.86 -11.88
C ASP A 69 32.25 15.04 -12.70
N ARG A 70 32.63 14.74 -13.95
CA ARG A 70 31.79 13.98 -14.88
C ARG A 70 31.51 12.58 -14.35
N ASN A 71 32.43 11.98 -13.60
CA ASN A 71 32.29 10.64 -13.07
C ASN A 71 31.29 10.63 -11.91
N LEU A 72 31.34 11.63 -11.03
CA LEU A 72 30.37 11.77 -9.95
C LEU A 72 28.94 11.99 -10.48
N MET A 73 28.79 12.83 -11.50
CA MET A 73 27.48 13.05 -12.13
C MET A 73 26.96 11.80 -12.86
N ALA A 74 27.84 11.06 -13.54
CA ALA A 74 27.47 9.79 -14.16
C ALA A 74 27.06 8.73 -13.11
N ALA A 75 27.80 8.63 -12.01
CA ALA A 75 27.46 7.74 -10.90
C ALA A 75 26.11 8.08 -10.28
N PHE A 76 25.82 9.37 -10.08
CA PHE A 76 24.53 9.80 -9.56
C PHE A 76 23.37 9.43 -10.50
N ILE A 77 23.52 9.71 -11.81
CA ILE A 77 22.50 9.34 -12.80
C ILE A 77 22.29 7.83 -12.81
N ALA A 78 23.37 7.05 -12.72
CA ALA A 78 23.27 5.59 -12.64
C ALA A 78 22.51 5.15 -11.38
N ILE A 79 22.76 5.76 -10.22
CA ILE A 79 22.06 5.46 -8.96
C ILE A 79 20.58 5.82 -9.07
N ALA A 80 20.23 7.00 -9.58
CA ALA A 80 18.84 7.41 -9.77
C ALA A 80 18.12 6.45 -10.74
N LEU A 81 18.73 6.10 -11.87
CA LEU A 81 18.13 5.14 -12.80
C LEU A 81 17.96 3.75 -12.16
N LEU A 82 18.94 3.29 -11.40
CA LEU A 82 18.84 2.03 -10.67
C LEU A 82 17.72 2.08 -9.62
N LEU A 83 17.59 3.16 -8.86
CA LEU A 83 16.53 3.35 -7.87
C LEU A 83 15.17 3.36 -8.55
N ALA A 84 14.99 4.07 -9.67
CA ALA A 84 13.74 4.13 -10.40
C ALA A 84 13.32 2.75 -10.90
N VAL A 85 14.23 2.03 -11.55
CA VAL A 85 13.92 0.73 -12.17
C VAL A 85 13.78 -0.36 -11.12
N VAL A 86 14.82 -0.57 -10.31
CA VAL A 86 14.85 -1.65 -9.32
C VAL A 86 13.84 -1.36 -8.20
N GLY A 87 13.77 -0.12 -7.73
CA GLY A 87 12.81 0.29 -6.70
C GLY A 87 11.36 0.11 -7.14
N SER A 88 11.02 0.44 -8.39
CA SER A 88 9.67 0.22 -8.91
C SER A 88 9.33 -1.26 -9.03
N ILE A 89 10.22 -2.08 -9.62
CA ILE A 89 9.98 -3.52 -9.80
C ILE A 89 9.89 -4.22 -8.43
N ALA A 90 10.85 -3.94 -7.54
CA ALA A 90 10.87 -4.54 -6.22
C ALA A 90 9.62 -4.14 -5.41
N SER A 91 9.23 -2.88 -5.44
CA SER A 91 8.04 -2.40 -4.73
C SER A 91 6.75 -3.00 -5.31
N PHE A 92 6.66 -3.13 -6.64
CA PHE A 92 5.51 -3.77 -7.30
C PHE A 92 5.33 -5.22 -6.82
N VAL A 93 6.38 -6.02 -6.87
CA VAL A 93 6.33 -7.43 -6.44
C VAL A 93 6.07 -7.56 -4.94
N MET A 94 6.77 -6.76 -4.12
CA MET A 94 6.66 -6.86 -2.67
C MET A 94 5.27 -6.48 -2.16
N THR A 95 4.71 -5.38 -2.65
CA THR A 95 3.37 -4.93 -2.24
C THR A 95 2.26 -5.86 -2.72
N LYS A 96 2.44 -6.49 -3.89
CA LYS A 96 1.57 -7.58 -4.36
C LYS A 96 1.64 -8.79 -3.43
N ASN A 97 2.83 -9.24 -3.06
CA ASN A 97 2.99 -10.41 -2.18
C ASN A 97 2.39 -10.16 -0.79
N ILE A 98 2.56 -8.96 -0.24
CA ILE A 98 1.92 -8.57 1.03
C ILE A 98 0.39 -8.68 0.93
N PHE A 99 -0.21 -8.24 -0.18
CA PHE A 99 -1.64 -8.43 -0.39
C PHE A 99 -2.04 -9.91 -0.44
N LEU A 100 -1.31 -10.74 -1.19
CA LEU A 100 -1.61 -12.17 -1.28
C LEU A 100 -1.46 -12.88 0.07
N GLU A 101 -0.49 -12.46 0.89
CA GLU A 101 -0.30 -12.94 2.25
C GLU A 101 -1.50 -12.57 3.16
N ASP A 102 -1.96 -11.32 3.09
CA ASP A 102 -3.13 -10.85 3.84
C ASP A 102 -4.42 -11.57 3.41
N VAL A 103 -4.63 -11.81 2.10
CA VAL A 103 -5.74 -12.62 1.60
C VAL A 103 -5.62 -14.08 2.05
N GLY A 104 -4.39 -14.60 2.13
CA GLY A 104 -4.10 -15.92 2.69
C GLY A 104 -4.58 -16.05 4.14
N GLY A 105 -4.19 -15.11 5.00
CA GLY A 105 -4.63 -15.08 6.40
C GLY A 105 -6.14 -14.89 6.58
N LEU A 106 -6.77 -14.11 5.70
CA LEU A 106 -8.23 -14.01 5.63
C LEU A 106 -8.87 -15.36 5.26
N ASN A 107 -8.35 -16.04 4.25
CA ASN A 107 -8.87 -17.32 3.79
C ASN A 107 -8.73 -18.42 4.85
N ASP A 108 -7.66 -18.40 5.64
CA ASP A 108 -7.46 -19.33 6.76
C ASP A 108 -8.55 -19.14 7.82
N SER A 109 -8.80 -17.88 8.22
CA SER A 109 -9.87 -17.54 9.17
C SER A 109 -11.26 -17.88 8.62
N TYR A 110 -11.48 -17.64 7.33
CA TYR A 110 -12.72 -17.98 6.62
C TYR A 110 -12.98 -19.50 6.60
N SER A 111 -11.95 -20.27 6.27
CA SER A 111 -12.03 -21.73 6.21
C SER A 111 -12.39 -22.33 7.57
N LEU A 112 -11.83 -21.78 8.66
CA LEU A 112 -12.13 -22.23 10.01
C LEU A 112 -13.58 -21.94 10.41
N ALA A 113 -14.06 -20.72 10.12
CA ALA A 113 -15.46 -20.34 10.38
C ALA A 113 -16.45 -21.21 9.59
N LEU A 114 -16.16 -21.50 8.33
CA LEU A 114 -16.95 -22.45 7.53
C LEU A 114 -16.94 -23.87 8.11
N GLN A 115 -15.76 -24.36 8.52
CA GLN A 115 -15.63 -25.70 9.07
C GLN A 115 -16.50 -25.86 10.31
N TYR A 116 -16.38 -24.95 11.28
CA TYR A 116 -17.10 -25.08 12.55
C TYR A 116 -18.60 -24.86 12.43
N SER A 117 -19.02 -23.89 11.62
CA SER A 117 -20.44 -23.70 11.29
C SER A 117 -21.03 -24.95 10.60
N GLY A 118 -20.30 -25.56 9.66
CA GLY A 118 -20.74 -26.79 8.97
C GLY A 118 -20.76 -28.04 9.85
N GLN A 119 -19.93 -28.10 10.90
CA GLN A 119 -19.91 -29.19 11.87
C GLN A 119 -20.96 -29.06 12.98
N GLY A 120 -21.71 -27.95 13.02
CA GLY A 120 -22.68 -27.68 14.08
C GLY A 120 -22.04 -27.37 15.44
N GLN A 121 -20.74 -27.03 15.46
CA GLN A 121 -19.97 -26.73 16.67
C GLN A 121 -20.21 -25.26 17.05
N ARG A 122 -21.21 -25.01 17.89
CA ARG A 122 -21.71 -23.64 18.15
C ARG A 122 -20.67 -22.70 18.73
N ASP A 123 -20.02 -23.10 19.82
CA ASP A 123 -19.11 -22.21 20.54
C ASP A 123 -17.88 -21.90 19.68
N GLU A 124 -17.34 -22.91 18.99
CA GLU A 124 -16.25 -22.79 18.03
C GLU A 124 -16.65 -21.99 16.79
N ALA A 125 -17.88 -22.13 16.29
CA ALA A 125 -18.39 -21.34 15.17
C ALA A 125 -18.51 -19.86 15.53
N ILE A 126 -18.98 -19.54 16.75
CA ILE A 126 -19.06 -18.17 17.23
C ILE A 126 -17.66 -17.56 17.37
N ASP A 127 -16.71 -18.28 17.97
CA ASP A 127 -15.34 -17.80 18.17
C ASP A 127 -14.60 -17.59 16.84
N SER A 128 -14.62 -18.60 15.97
CA SER A 128 -13.98 -18.53 14.64
C SER A 128 -14.62 -17.47 13.73
N PHE A 129 -15.95 -17.30 13.78
CA PHE A 129 -16.62 -16.21 13.06
C PHE A 129 -16.24 -14.83 13.62
N GLY A 130 -16.08 -14.70 14.94
CA GLY A 130 -15.53 -13.51 15.57
C GLY A 130 -14.13 -13.16 15.05
N ASN A 131 -13.25 -14.16 14.96
CA ASN A 131 -11.90 -14.00 14.41
C ASN A 131 -11.92 -13.62 12.92
N LEU A 132 -12.77 -14.27 12.11
CA LEU A 132 -12.97 -13.92 10.70
C LEU A 132 -13.43 -12.47 10.56
N ASN A 133 -14.43 -12.03 11.33
CA ASN A 133 -14.94 -10.67 11.27
C ASN A 133 -13.89 -9.62 11.67
N SER A 134 -13.03 -9.94 12.65
CA SER A 134 -11.89 -9.09 13.03
C SER A 134 -10.84 -9.01 11.92
N THR A 135 -10.47 -10.15 11.35
CA THR A 135 -9.49 -10.25 10.25
C THR A 135 -9.99 -9.52 9.00
N TRP A 136 -11.26 -9.72 8.67
CA TRP A 136 -11.95 -9.03 7.57
C TRP A 136 -11.95 -7.52 7.76
N ARG A 137 -12.29 -7.02 8.95
CA ARG A 137 -12.30 -5.59 9.23
C ARG A 137 -10.91 -4.95 9.05
N ALA A 138 -9.86 -5.63 9.51
CA ALA A 138 -8.49 -5.15 9.33
C ALA A 138 -8.09 -5.13 7.85
N PHE A 139 -8.45 -6.18 7.10
CA PHE A 139 -8.25 -6.26 5.66
C PHE A 139 -8.99 -5.14 4.92
N GLU A 140 -10.29 -4.97 5.19
CA GLU A 140 -11.15 -3.97 4.57
C GLU A 140 -10.66 -2.54 4.87
N GLU A 141 -10.29 -2.25 6.13
CA GLU A 141 -9.78 -0.94 6.51
C GLU A 141 -8.47 -0.60 5.77
N LYS A 142 -7.58 -1.58 5.62
CA LYS A 142 -6.32 -1.39 4.89
C LYS A 142 -6.58 -1.15 3.41
N TYR A 143 -7.31 -2.06 2.76
CA TYR A 143 -7.44 -2.09 1.30
C TYR A 143 -8.51 -1.15 0.73
N SER A 144 -9.37 -0.57 1.58
CA SER A 144 -10.23 0.56 1.21
C SER A 144 -9.46 1.87 1.06
N LYS A 145 -8.34 2.04 1.78
CA LYS A 145 -7.52 3.26 1.78
C LYS A 145 -6.22 3.13 0.98
N TYR A 146 -5.72 1.90 0.85
CA TYR A 146 -4.46 1.58 0.20
C TYR A 146 -4.64 0.48 -0.85
N ARG A 147 -4.25 0.76 -2.09
CA ARG A 147 -4.21 -0.24 -3.16
C ARG A 147 -2.78 -0.43 -3.67
N PRO A 148 -2.19 -1.63 -3.56
CA PRO A 148 -0.97 -1.97 -4.25
C PRO A 148 -1.09 -1.64 -5.74
N MET A 149 0.02 -1.26 -6.36
CA MET A 149 0.03 -0.87 -7.77
C MET A 149 -0.51 -1.98 -8.70
N ALA A 150 -0.31 -3.25 -8.34
CA ALA A 150 -0.85 -4.40 -9.07
C ALA A 150 -2.40 -4.43 -9.12
N LEU A 151 -3.05 -3.86 -8.11
CA LEU A 151 -4.51 -3.88 -7.94
C LEU A 151 -5.17 -2.51 -8.16
N LYS A 152 -4.36 -1.46 -8.36
CA LYS A 152 -4.85 -0.08 -8.43
C LYS A 152 -5.86 0.14 -9.57
N PHE A 153 -5.77 -0.67 -10.62
CA PHE A 153 -6.67 -0.65 -11.78
C PHE A 153 -7.60 -1.87 -11.82
N ASN A 154 -7.68 -2.66 -10.75
CA ASN A 154 -8.67 -3.71 -10.64
C ASN A 154 -9.99 -3.10 -10.12
N ASP A 155 -10.94 -2.96 -11.03
CA ASP A 155 -12.27 -2.43 -10.73
C ASP A 155 -13.13 -3.41 -9.91
N ASN A 156 -12.79 -4.70 -9.91
CA ASN A 156 -13.56 -5.75 -9.24
C ASN A 156 -13.23 -5.87 -7.75
N LEU A 157 -12.04 -5.44 -7.29
CA LEU A 157 -11.64 -5.60 -5.88
C LEU A 157 -12.67 -4.98 -4.92
N THR A 158 -13.22 -3.81 -5.25
CA THR A 158 -14.28 -3.17 -4.44
C THR A 158 -15.53 -4.04 -4.38
N ILE A 159 -15.91 -4.63 -5.51
CA ILE A 159 -17.12 -5.46 -5.63
C ILE A 159 -16.94 -6.74 -4.83
N GLU A 160 -15.80 -7.40 -4.98
CA GLU A 160 -15.42 -8.60 -4.23
C GLU A 160 -15.44 -8.34 -2.73
N MET A 161 -14.86 -7.21 -2.30
CA MET A 161 -14.87 -6.83 -0.89
C MET A 161 -16.29 -6.57 -0.37
N ASN A 162 -17.12 -5.85 -1.12
CA ASN A 162 -18.50 -5.60 -0.71
C ASN A 162 -19.33 -6.89 -0.61
N ASN A 163 -19.12 -7.85 -1.50
CA ASN A 163 -19.79 -9.14 -1.46
C ASN A 163 -19.39 -9.95 -0.22
N VAL A 164 -18.10 -9.97 0.13
CA VAL A 164 -17.63 -10.63 1.36
C VAL A 164 -18.22 -9.94 2.60
N SER A 165 -18.20 -8.61 2.66
CA SER A 165 -18.85 -7.84 3.74
C SER A 165 -20.34 -8.19 3.87
N ALA A 166 -21.06 -8.35 2.75
CA ALA A 166 -22.47 -8.73 2.76
C ALA A 166 -22.68 -10.16 3.27
N ALA A 167 -21.90 -11.13 2.82
CA ALA A 167 -21.97 -12.51 3.27
C ALA A 167 -21.71 -12.66 4.78
N LEU A 168 -20.72 -11.92 5.30
CA LEU A 168 -20.45 -11.84 6.74
C LEU A 168 -21.61 -11.16 7.50
N ALA A 169 -22.17 -10.10 6.95
CA ALA A 169 -23.29 -9.41 7.60
C ALA A 169 -24.53 -10.30 7.70
N SER A 170 -24.89 -11.03 6.64
CA SER A 170 -26.03 -11.95 6.64
C SER A 170 -25.81 -13.09 7.63
N SER A 171 -24.68 -13.80 7.53
CA SER A 171 -24.41 -15.01 8.33
C SER A 171 -24.29 -14.75 9.84
N LYS A 172 -24.05 -13.50 10.22
CA LYS A 172 -23.77 -13.10 11.60
C LYS A 172 -24.86 -13.54 12.58
N GLU A 173 -26.10 -13.12 12.36
CA GLU A 173 -27.17 -13.37 13.34
C GLU A 173 -27.40 -14.86 13.51
N ASP A 174 -27.45 -15.61 12.40
CA ASP A 174 -27.67 -17.05 12.44
C ASP A 174 -26.54 -17.80 13.17
N ILE A 175 -25.28 -17.40 12.98
CA ILE A 175 -24.16 -18.00 13.72
C ILE A 175 -24.26 -17.71 15.22
N TYR A 176 -24.53 -16.46 15.62
CA TYR A 176 -24.64 -16.09 17.04
C TYR A 176 -25.85 -16.73 17.73
N TRP A 177 -26.99 -16.82 17.05
CA TRP A 177 -28.22 -17.42 17.59
C TRP A 177 -28.25 -18.95 17.48
N GLY A 178 -27.32 -19.54 16.73
CA GLY A 178 -27.08 -20.98 16.63
C GLY A 178 -27.87 -21.69 15.53
N ASN A 179 -28.39 -20.93 14.58
CA ASN A 179 -28.91 -21.44 13.31
C ASN A 179 -27.73 -21.70 12.34
N LEU A 180 -26.83 -22.60 12.73
CA LEU A 180 -25.52 -22.74 12.08
C LEU A 180 -25.62 -23.20 10.63
N THR A 181 -26.65 -23.97 10.25
CA THR A 181 -26.88 -24.37 8.85
C THR A 181 -27.14 -23.16 7.96
N LEU A 182 -28.05 -22.26 8.37
CA LEU A 182 -28.37 -21.07 7.58
C LEU A 182 -27.17 -20.12 7.54
N GLY A 183 -26.55 -19.88 8.69
CA GLY A 183 -25.35 -19.05 8.77
C GLY A 183 -24.18 -19.60 7.94
N HIS A 184 -24.02 -20.93 7.87
CA HIS A 184 -23.04 -21.59 7.01
C HIS A 184 -23.34 -21.36 5.52
N GLU A 185 -24.59 -21.57 5.10
CA GLU A 185 -25.03 -21.37 3.72
C GLU A 185 -24.79 -19.94 3.24
N GLU A 186 -25.09 -18.95 4.09
CA GLU A 186 -24.84 -17.55 3.79
C GLU A 186 -23.34 -17.24 3.74
N LEU A 187 -22.56 -17.78 4.69
CA LEU A 187 -21.11 -17.57 4.74
C LEU A 187 -20.40 -18.16 3.51
N LEU A 188 -20.86 -19.30 2.97
CA LEU A 188 -20.32 -19.92 1.76
C LEU A 188 -20.29 -18.97 0.56
N THR A 189 -21.18 -17.98 0.51
CA THR A 189 -21.26 -17.02 -0.59
C THR A 189 -20.04 -16.09 -0.68
N ALA A 190 -19.27 -15.93 0.41
CA ALA A 190 -18.01 -15.16 0.40
C ALA A 190 -16.87 -15.87 -0.34
N GLY A 191 -16.90 -17.22 -0.38
CA GLY A 191 -15.78 -18.05 -0.85
C GLY A 191 -15.31 -17.74 -2.27
N PRO A 192 -16.21 -17.61 -3.27
CA PRO A 192 -15.82 -17.28 -4.64
C PRO A 192 -15.05 -15.96 -4.74
N ASP A 193 -15.42 -14.94 -3.98
CA ASP A 193 -14.76 -13.63 -4.03
C ASP A 193 -13.43 -13.62 -3.28
N ILE A 194 -13.32 -14.34 -2.15
CA ILE A 194 -12.02 -14.59 -1.49
C ILE A 194 -11.06 -15.31 -2.44
N GLN A 195 -11.54 -16.31 -3.19
CA GLN A 195 -10.72 -17.05 -4.16
C GLN A 195 -10.29 -16.21 -5.37
N LYS A 196 -11.09 -15.22 -5.79
CA LYS A 196 -10.67 -14.29 -6.85
C LYS A 196 -9.54 -13.41 -6.36
N MET A 197 -9.67 -12.84 -5.17
CA MET A 197 -8.61 -12.02 -4.55
C MET A 197 -7.28 -12.79 -4.41
N GLN A 198 -7.31 -14.11 -4.19
CA GLN A 198 -6.10 -14.94 -4.15
C GLN A 198 -5.38 -15.12 -5.50
N LYS A 199 -6.06 -14.86 -6.61
CA LYS A 199 -5.53 -15.10 -7.98
C LYS A 199 -4.99 -13.85 -8.66
N GLU A 200 -5.10 -12.70 -8.00
CA GLU A 200 -4.58 -11.41 -8.48
C GLU A 200 -3.06 -11.37 -8.65
#